data_AF-A0A200QJ06-F1
#
_entry.id   AF-A0A200QJ06-F1
#
_cell.length_a   1.000
_cell.length_b   1.000
_cell.length_c   1.000
_cell.angle_alpha   90.00
_cell.angle_beta   90.00
_cell.angle_gamma   90.00
#
_symmetry.space_group_name_H-M   'P 1'
#
loop_
_entity.id
_entity.type
_entity.pdbx_description
1 polymer ?
#
loop_
_entity_poly.entity_id
_entity_poly.type
_entity_poly.pdbx_seq_one_letter_code
_entity_poly.pdbx_strand_id
1 'polypeptide(L)'
;MLQIYWGHGIYGIESASFFYFGKHPSLLSLGESAMLAGIIPAPEIRSPLKDPNRGKTSQVRALRRMVEVSYLDIVTALAIMEEPLHLRIDVPQHSNRLHFSEEEVGNSGKQRGTSSTAVDIWDWERESSMWELREYMERWAVRIQKRSSAVIFAVKSN
;
A
#
# COMPACT_ATOMS: atom_id res chain seq x y z
N MET A 1 -1.98 13.49 -23.07
CA MET A 1 -2.50 12.81 -21.87
C MET A 1 -1.30 12.22 -21.12
N LEU A 2 -1.11 12.53 -19.83
CA LEU A 2 0.05 12.06 -19.07
C LEU A 2 -0.11 10.57 -18.71
N GLN A 3 0.46 9.69 -19.52
CA GLN A 3 0.52 8.25 -19.23
C GLN A 3 1.79 7.95 -18.41
N ILE A 4 1.69 8.13 -17.10
CA ILE A 4 2.72 7.67 -16.16
C ILE A 4 2.59 6.13 -16.03
N TYR A 5 3.69 5.45 -15.70
CA TYR A 5 3.73 3.99 -15.53
C TYR A 5 3.58 3.62 -14.04
N TRP A 6 2.66 2.71 -13.73
CA TRP A 6 2.39 2.25 -12.35
C TRP A 6 2.83 0.81 -12.07
N GLY A 7 3.49 0.14 -13.02
CA GLY A 7 3.94 -1.26 -12.85
C GLY A 7 2.98 -2.25 -13.48
N HIS A 8 3.40 -3.50 -13.66
CA HIS A 8 2.56 -4.59 -14.18
C HIS A 8 1.93 -4.30 -15.55
N GLY A 9 2.60 -3.49 -16.40
CA GLY A 9 2.05 -3.08 -17.69
C GLY A 9 0.91 -2.06 -17.60
N ILE A 10 0.66 -1.46 -16.42
CA ILE A 10 -0.42 -0.50 -16.19
C ILE A 10 0.06 0.93 -16.42
N TYR A 11 -0.70 1.65 -17.24
CA TYR A 11 -0.46 3.06 -17.58
C TYR A 11 -1.68 3.90 -17.27
N GLY A 12 -1.47 5.03 -16.59
CA GLY A 12 -2.55 5.95 -16.22
C GLY A 12 -3.20 5.65 -14.86
N ILE A 13 -3.73 6.71 -14.24
CA ILE A 13 -4.28 6.67 -12.88
C ILE A 13 -5.57 5.84 -12.78
N GLU A 14 -6.41 5.88 -13.81
CA GLU A 14 -7.67 5.12 -13.84
C GLU A 14 -7.41 3.62 -13.83
N SER A 15 -6.59 3.14 -14.77
CA SER A 15 -6.18 1.74 -14.83
C SER A 15 -5.45 1.30 -13.56
N ALA A 16 -4.60 2.15 -12.97
CA ALA A 16 -3.93 1.85 -11.71
C ALA A 16 -4.92 1.72 -10.54
N SER A 17 -5.89 2.63 -10.42
CA SER A 17 -6.92 2.61 -9.38
C SER A 17 -7.76 1.32 -9.44
N PHE A 18 -8.19 0.93 -10.65
CA PHE A 18 -8.92 -0.31 -10.85
C PHE A 18 -8.05 -1.55 -10.60
N PHE A 19 -6.80 -1.53 -11.04
CA PHE A 19 -5.89 -2.65 -10.86
C PHE A 19 -5.60 -2.93 -9.38
N TYR A 20 -5.19 -1.91 -8.62
CA TYR A 20 -4.78 -2.06 -7.21
C TYR A 20 -5.94 -2.12 -6.22
N PHE A 21 -7.04 -1.40 -6.45
CA PHE A 21 -8.13 -1.25 -5.47
C PHE A 21 -9.52 -1.60 -6.01
N GLY A 22 -9.67 -1.81 -7.33
CA GLY A 22 -10.97 -2.09 -7.94
C GLY A 22 -11.96 -0.91 -7.90
N LYS A 23 -11.47 0.31 -7.70
CA LYS A 23 -12.28 1.52 -7.53
C LYS A 23 -11.99 2.55 -8.62
N HIS A 24 -12.95 3.43 -8.87
CA HIS A 24 -12.70 4.63 -9.67
C HIS A 24 -11.75 5.60 -8.90
N PRO A 25 -10.83 6.32 -9.57
CA PRO A 25 -9.86 7.19 -8.88
C PRO A 25 -10.47 8.21 -7.91
N SER A 26 -11.67 8.70 -8.20
CA SER A 26 -12.39 9.64 -7.33
C SER A 26 -12.93 9.03 -6.03
N LEU A 27 -12.95 7.70 -5.93
CA LEU A 27 -13.43 6.93 -4.78
C LEU A 27 -12.28 6.38 -3.92
N LEU A 28 -11.04 6.67 -4.29
CA LEU A 28 -9.88 6.27 -3.51
C LEU A 28 -9.83 7.03 -2.19
N SER A 29 -9.53 6.31 -1.11
CA SER A 29 -9.20 6.96 0.15
C SER A 29 -7.88 7.72 0.04
N LEU A 30 -7.62 8.61 0.99
CA LEU A 30 -6.35 9.33 1.06
C LEU A 30 -5.17 8.35 1.24
N GLY A 31 -5.37 7.28 2.01
CA GLY A 31 -4.38 6.21 2.17
C GLY A 31 -4.08 5.47 0.86
N GLU A 32 -5.12 5.10 0.13
CA GLU A 32 -5.01 4.42 -1.18
C GLU A 32 -4.32 5.31 -2.22
N SER A 33 -4.69 6.60 -2.24
CA SER A 33 -4.08 7.61 -3.10
C SER A 33 -2.60 7.82 -2.78
N ALA A 34 -2.25 7.91 -1.49
CA ALA A 34 -0.86 8.03 -1.04
C ALA A 34 -0.03 6.79 -1.41
N MET A 35 -0.64 5.60 -1.39
CA MET A 35 0.02 4.38 -1.85
C MET A 35 0.33 4.46 -3.35
N LEU A 36 -0.64 4.81 -4.19
CA LEU A 36 -0.42 4.95 -5.64
C LEU A 36 0.60 6.03 -5.97
N ALA A 37 0.62 7.13 -5.22
CA ALA A 37 1.64 8.17 -5.38
C ALA A 37 3.04 7.68 -4.98
N GLY A 38 3.12 6.86 -3.92
CA GLY A 38 4.37 6.32 -3.39
C GLY A 38 5.07 5.31 -4.29
N ILE A 39 4.32 4.61 -5.16
CA ILE A 39 4.89 3.60 -6.06
C ILE A 39 5.47 4.17 -7.36
N ILE A 40 4.99 5.34 -7.82
CA ILE A 40 5.45 5.98 -9.07
C ILE A 40 6.97 6.03 -9.24
N PRO A 41 7.79 6.32 -8.21
CA PRO A 41 9.24 6.42 -8.38
C PRO A 41 9.93 5.07 -8.68
N ALA A 42 9.31 3.95 -8.31
CA ALA A 42 9.86 2.62 -8.57
C ALA A 42 8.73 1.57 -8.58
N PRO A 43 7.89 1.55 -9.62
CA PRO A 43 6.62 0.82 -9.59
C PRO A 43 6.78 -0.69 -9.43
N GLU A 44 7.77 -1.29 -10.10
CA GLU A 44 8.06 -2.73 -10.01
C GLU A 44 8.58 -3.16 -8.63
N ILE A 45 9.30 -2.27 -7.95
CA ILE A 45 10.03 -2.57 -6.71
C ILE A 45 9.19 -2.22 -5.48
N ARG A 46 8.42 -1.13 -5.56
CA ARG A 46 7.56 -0.63 -4.49
C ARG A 46 6.12 -1.10 -4.62
N SER A 47 5.81 -1.92 -5.62
CA SER A 47 4.48 -2.52 -5.79
C SER A 47 4.10 -3.31 -4.53
N PRO A 48 2.99 -2.97 -3.87
CA PRO A 48 2.54 -3.69 -2.68
C PRO A 48 2.09 -5.12 -2.99
N LEU A 49 1.82 -5.45 -4.25
CA LEU A 49 1.54 -6.81 -4.71
C LEU A 49 2.79 -7.71 -4.73
N LYS A 50 3.99 -7.10 -4.82
CA LYS A 50 5.25 -7.83 -4.83
C LYS A 50 5.84 -7.92 -3.42
N ASP A 51 5.81 -6.79 -2.71
CA ASP A 51 6.29 -6.68 -1.34
C ASP A 51 5.40 -5.68 -0.58
N PRO A 52 4.48 -6.18 0.27
CA PRO A 52 3.55 -5.35 1.03
C PRO A 52 4.28 -4.34 1.94
N ASN A 53 5.40 -4.72 2.54
CA ASN A 53 6.17 -3.88 3.46
C ASN A 53 6.82 -2.70 2.73
N ARG A 54 7.36 -2.94 1.52
CA ARG A 54 7.93 -1.88 0.67
C ARG A 54 6.86 -0.95 0.12
N GLY A 55 5.70 -1.49 -0.22
CA GLY A 55 4.52 -0.69 -0.55
C GLY A 55 4.15 0.23 0.60
N LYS A 56 3.96 -0.31 1.80
CA LYS A 56 3.58 0.46 3.00
C LYS A 56 4.61 1.53 3.34
N THR A 57 5.90 1.20 3.28
CA THR A 57 6.99 2.18 3.45
C THR A 57 6.91 3.32 2.44
N SER A 58 6.53 3.01 1.20
CA SER A 58 6.38 4.00 0.13
C SER A 58 5.16 4.90 0.34
N GLN A 59 4.05 4.34 0.83
CA GLN A 59 2.88 5.10 1.28
C GLN A 59 3.23 6.07 2.41
N VAL A 60 3.95 5.60 3.44
CA VAL A 60 4.35 6.45 4.58
C VAL A 60 5.23 7.61 4.12
N ARG A 61 6.14 7.39 3.18
CA ARG A 61 6.95 8.47 2.58
C ARG A 61 6.08 9.51 1.86
N ALA A 62 5.05 9.09 1.15
CA ALA A 62 4.12 10.00 0.50
C ALA A 62 3.33 10.82 1.54
N LEU A 63 2.77 10.17 2.57
CA LEU A 63 2.05 10.84 3.66
C LEU A 63 2.94 11.84 4.41
N ARG A 64 4.17 11.44 4.73
CA ARG A 64 5.17 12.34 5.32
C ARG A 64 5.36 13.57 4.46
N ARG A 65 5.50 13.40 3.14
CA ARG A 65 5.68 14.54 2.24
C ARG A 65 4.47 15.46 2.22
N MET A 66 3.25 14.92 2.31
CA MET A 66 2.02 15.70 2.42
C MET A 66 1.99 16.56 3.68
N VAL A 67 2.47 16.02 4.81
CA VAL A 67 2.62 16.79 6.06
C VAL A 67 3.70 17.87 5.94
N GLU A 68 4.84 17.57 5.29
CA GLU A 68 5.92 18.57 5.07
C GLU A 68 5.45 19.80 4.28
N VAL A 69 4.51 19.62 3.36
CA VAL A 69 3.93 20.71 2.57
C VAL A 69 2.62 21.24 3.17
N SER A 70 2.29 20.85 4.41
CA SER A 70 1.10 21.29 5.16
C SER A 70 -0.26 20.96 4.52
N TYR A 71 -0.33 19.94 3.64
CA TYR A 71 -1.61 19.43 3.12
C TYR A 71 -2.34 18.54 4.13
N LEU A 72 -1.61 17.93 5.07
CA LEU A 72 -2.14 16.98 6.03
C LEU A 72 -1.52 17.25 7.41
N ASP A 73 -2.31 17.10 8.47
CA ASP A 73 -1.78 17.11 9.83
C ASP A 73 -1.07 15.79 10.17
N ILE A 74 -0.11 15.85 11.09
CA ILE A 74 0.68 14.69 11.47
C ILE A 74 -0.15 13.61 12.16
N VAL A 75 -1.16 14.00 12.96
CA VAL A 75 -2.04 13.05 13.65
C VAL A 75 -2.90 12.31 12.62
N THR A 76 -3.43 13.04 11.64
CA THR A 76 -4.20 12.44 10.54
C THR A 76 -3.33 11.51 9.69
N ALA A 77 -2.08 11.89 9.41
CA ALA A 77 -1.15 11.04 8.67
C ALA A 77 -0.84 9.72 9.38
N LEU A 78 -0.70 9.75 10.72
CA LEU A 78 -0.51 8.55 11.54
C LEU A 78 -1.76 7.66 11.52
N ALA A 79 -2.96 8.24 11.66
CA ALA A 79 -4.21 7.48 11.60
C ALA A 79 -4.37 6.75 10.24
N ILE A 80 -4.15 7.46 9.13
CA ILE A 80 -4.24 6.89 7.77
C ILE A 80 -3.18 5.82 7.53
N MET A 81 -2.00 5.97 8.14
CA MET A 81 -0.96 4.95 8.06
C MET A 81 -1.41 3.65 8.74
N GLU A 82 -2.13 3.71 9.86
CA GLU A 82 -2.60 2.54 10.58
C GLU A 82 -3.78 1.84 9.92
N GLU A 83 -4.50 2.55 9.04
CA GLU A 83 -5.59 1.96 8.28
C GLU A 83 -5.08 0.80 7.38
N PRO A 84 -5.76 -0.36 7.42
CA PRO A 84 -5.45 -1.47 6.52
C PRO A 84 -5.80 -1.09 5.09
N LEU A 85 -4.92 -1.40 4.15
CA LEU A 85 -5.18 -1.19 2.73
C LEU A 85 -5.76 -2.46 2.12
N HIS A 86 -6.97 -2.34 1.58
CA HIS A 86 -7.64 -3.44 0.87
C HIS A 86 -7.15 -3.51 -0.57
N LEU A 87 -5.99 -4.14 -0.77
CA LEU A 87 -5.45 -4.39 -2.09
C LEU A 87 -6.21 -5.51 -2.78
N ARG A 88 -6.48 -5.32 -4.07
CA ARG A 88 -7.03 -6.36 -4.94
C ARG A 88 -5.91 -7.30 -5.34
N ILE A 89 -5.77 -8.40 -4.60
CA ILE A 89 -4.87 -9.49 -4.95
C ILE A 89 -5.63 -10.40 -5.90
N ASP A 90 -5.56 -10.14 -7.21
CA ASP A 90 -5.87 -11.18 -8.19
C ASP A 90 -4.71 -12.18 -8.12
N VAL A 91 -4.76 -13.11 -7.17
CA VAL A 91 -3.90 -14.29 -7.21
C VAL A 91 -4.24 -15.00 -8.51
N PRO A 92 -3.32 -15.13 -9.48
CA PRO A 92 -3.55 -16.05 -10.57
C PRO A 92 -3.68 -17.41 -9.90
N GLN A 93 -4.90 -17.95 -9.88
CA GLN A 93 -5.12 -19.36 -9.63
C GLN A 93 -4.42 -20.06 -10.78
N HIS A 94 -3.12 -20.31 -10.65
CA HIS A 94 -2.40 -21.22 -11.52
C HIS A 94 -2.88 -22.60 -11.14
N SER A 95 -4.12 -22.92 -11.53
CA SER A 95 -4.57 -24.29 -11.64
C SER A 95 -3.62 -24.92 -12.64
N ASN A 96 -2.74 -25.79 -12.12
CA ASN A 96 -1.95 -26.72 -12.89
C ASN A 96 -2.71 -27.17 -14.15
N ARG A 97 -2.29 -26.68 -15.31
CA ARG A 97 -2.53 -27.34 -16.60
C ARG A 97 -1.19 -27.49 -17.30
N LEU A 98 -0.28 -28.20 -16.63
CA LEU A 98 0.63 -29.06 -17.37
C LEU A 98 -0.24 -30.17 -17.98
N HIS A 99 -0.51 -30.01 -19.27
CA HIS A 99 -1.06 -31.06 -20.12
C HIS A 99 -0.08 -32.24 -20.13
N PHE A 100 -0.36 -33.25 -19.31
CA PHE A 100 0.00 -34.63 -19.62
C PHE A 100 -1.29 -35.34 -20.05
N SER A 101 -1.26 -35.94 -21.24
CA SER A 101 -2.34 -36.72 -21.81
C SER A 101 -2.57 -37.98 -21.01
N GLU A 102 -3.81 -38.24 -20.62
CA GLU A 102 -4.43 -39.56 -20.77
C GLU A 102 -5.94 -39.50 -20.56
N GLU A 103 -6.58 -40.42 -21.26
CA GLU A 103 -8.00 -40.56 -21.52
C GLU A 103 -8.73 -41.24 -20.35
N GLU A 104 -10.05 -41.21 -20.46
CA GLU A 104 -11.04 -42.11 -19.85
C GLU A 104 -11.80 -41.70 -18.57
N VAL A 105 -13.07 -41.39 -18.85
CA VAL A 105 -14.28 -42.02 -18.30
C VAL A 105 -14.58 -41.90 -16.80
N GLY A 106 -15.67 -41.17 -16.54
CA GLY A 106 -16.76 -41.73 -15.76
C GLY A 106 -16.86 -41.33 -14.29
N ASN A 107 -18.05 -40.81 -13.99
CA ASN A 107 -18.83 -41.06 -12.77
C ASN A 107 -19.06 -39.84 -11.86
N SER A 108 -20.36 -39.63 -11.64
CA SER A 108 -21.00 -38.75 -10.67
C SER A 108 -20.45 -38.85 -9.25
N GLY A 109 -20.38 -37.72 -8.55
CA GLY A 109 -20.16 -37.75 -7.10
C GLY A 109 -19.78 -36.42 -6.44
N LYS A 110 -20.79 -35.76 -5.86
CA LYS A 110 -20.77 -35.25 -4.48
C LYS A 110 -19.75 -34.16 -4.08
N GLN A 111 -20.30 -32.96 -3.85
CA GLN A 111 -20.12 -32.09 -2.67
C GLN A 111 -18.71 -32.01 -2.03
N ARG A 112 -18.13 -30.80 -2.04
CA ARG A 112 -17.67 -30.15 -0.80
C ARG A 112 -17.29 -28.69 -1.03
N GLY A 113 -17.93 -27.81 -0.29
CA GLY A 113 -17.39 -26.49 -0.04
C GLY A 113 -16.14 -26.59 0.80
N THR A 114 -15.16 -25.76 0.47
CA THR A 114 -14.16 -25.24 1.40
C THR A 114 -13.98 -23.80 0.95
N SER A 115 -14.75 -22.87 1.53
CA SER A 115 -14.22 -22.04 2.61
C SER A 115 -12.84 -21.56 2.24
N SER A 116 -12.77 -20.36 1.66
CA SER A 116 -11.57 -19.54 1.61
C SER A 116 -10.75 -19.82 2.85
N THR A 117 -9.59 -20.46 2.68
CA THR A 117 -8.62 -20.52 3.77
C THR A 117 -8.14 -19.09 3.94
N ALA A 118 -8.84 -18.34 4.79
CA ALA A 118 -8.28 -17.21 5.49
C ALA A 118 -7.06 -17.76 6.20
N VAL A 119 -5.90 -17.57 5.58
CA VAL A 119 -4.62 -17.85 6.19
C VAL A 119 -4.46 -16.78 7.27
N ASP A 120 -4.99 -17.05 8.46
CA ASP A 120 -4.72 -16.31 9.69
C ASP A 120 -3.30 -16.63 10.14
N ILE A 121 -2.33 -16.24 9.32
CA ILE A 121 -0.96 -16.02 9.78
C ILE A 121 -0.96 -14.58 10.27
N TRP A 122 -1.10 -14.41 11.58
CA TRP A 122 -0.69 -13.19 12.26
C TRP A 122 0.80 -12.99 11.96
N ASP A 123 1.06 -12.12 11.00
CA ASP A 123 2.36 -11.90 10.38
C ASP A 123 3.12 -10.89 11.26
N TRP A 124 3.83 -11.38 12.28
CA TRP A 124 4.61 -10.57 13.24
C TRP A 124 5.62 -9.63 12.57
N GLU A 125 6.01 -9.93 11.32
CA GLU A 125 6.83 -9.05 10.48
C GLU A 125 6.07 -7.79 10.06
N ARG A 126 4.75 -7.85 9.87
CA ARG A 126 3.90 -6.68 9.59
C ARG A 126 3.76 -5.80 10.81
N GLU A 127 3.52 -6.37 11.99
CA GLU A 127 3.43 -5.59 13.23
C GLU A 127 4.76 -4.90 13.54
N SER A 128 5.88 -5.61 13.42
CA SER A 128 7.22 -5.06 13.61
C SER A 128 7.51 -3.94 12.61
N SER A 129 7.18 -4.14 11.33
CA SER A 129 7.33 -3.11 10.30
C SER A 129 6.46 -1.89 10.57
N MET A 130 5.23 -2.09 11.07
CA MET A 130 4.33 -1.00 11.43
C MET A 130 4.83 -0.20 12.62
N TRP A 131 5.44 -0.87 13.61
CA TRP A 131 6.08 -0.19 14.75
C TRP A 131 7.29 0.62 14.31
N GLU A 132 8.14 0.09 13.43
CA GLU A 132 9.27 0.85 12.87
C GLU A 132 8.81 2.09 12.10
N LEU A 133 7.74 1.96 11.30
CA LEU A 133 7.18 3.08 10.54
C LEU A 133 6.54 4.13 11.44
N ARG A 134 5.86 3.71 12.51
CA ARG A 134 5.30 4.60 13.53
C ARG A 134 6.41 5.35 14.26
N GLU A 135 7.41 4.65 14.78
CA GLU A 135 8.54 5.27 15.48
C GLU A 135 9.28 6.23 14.54
N TYR A 136 9.46 5.86 13.28
CA TYR A 136 10.04 6.72 12.25
C TYR A 136 9.27 8.03 12.08
N MET A 137 7.95 7.96 11.97
CA MET A 137 7.08 9.14 11.84
C MET A 137 7.07 10.00 13.11
N GLU A 138 7.05 9.38 14.29
CA GLU A 138 7.09 10.09 15.58
C GLU A 138 8.44 10.77 15.83
N ARG A 139 9.56 10.08 15.58
CA ARG A 139 10.90 10.68 15.66
C ARG A 139 11.05 11.84 14.69
N TRP A 140 10.48 11.70 13.50
CA TRP A 140 10.43 12.77 12.51
C TRP A 140 9.57 13.95 12.99
N ALA A 141 8.40 13.70 13.58
CA ALA A 141 7.52 14.72 14.18
C ALA A 141 8.27 15.59 15.19
N VAL A 142 8.94 14.94 16.15
CA VAL A 142 9.71 15.61 17.21
C VAL A 142 10.80 16.50 16.61
N ARG A 143 11.45 16.05 15.53
CA ARG A 143 12.50 16.83 14.85
C ARG A 143 11.95 18.09 14.19
N ILE A 144 10.74 18.05 13.63
CA ILE A 144 10.09 19.23 13.03
C ILE A 144 9.65 20.22 14.11
N GLN A 145 9.08 19.73 15.21
CA GLN A 145 8.65 20.58 16.31
C GLN A 145 9.83 21.31 16.95
N LYS A 146 10.95 20.62 17.19
CA LYS A 146 12.19 21.25 17.69
C LYS A 146 12.74 22.33 16.74
N ARG A 147 12.70 22.10 15.42
CA ARG A 147 13.10 23.09 14.42
C ARG A 147 12.18 24.31 14.42
N SER A 148 10.87 24.10 14.54
CA SER A 148 9.88 25.19 14.58
C SER A 148 10.06 26.07 15.82
N SER A 149 10.27 25.47 16.99
CA SER A 149 10.57 26.21 18.23
C SER A 149 11.89 26.99 18.16
N ALA A 150 12.93 26.41 17.54
CA ALA A 150 14.22 27.09 17.37
C ALA A 150 14.13 28.32 16.44
N VAL A 151 13.34 28.24 15.36
CA VAL A 151 13.12 29.36 14.44
C VAL A 151 12.32 30.48 15.12
N ILE A 152 11.28 30.15 15.90
CA ILE A 152 10.51 31.16 16.66
C ILE A 152 11.40 31.87 17.69
N PHE A 153 12.30 31.16 18.36
CA PHE A 153 13.22 31.74 19.35
C PHE A 153 14.27 32.66 18.69
N ALA A 154 14.71 32.34 17.47
CA ALA A 154 15.61 33.19 16.69
C ALA A 154 14.92 34.48 16.20
N VAL A 155 13.64 34.43 15.83
CA VAL A 155 12.87 35.60 15.38
C VAL A 155 12.52 36.55 16.53
N LYS A 156 12.35 36.06 17.76
CA LYS A 156 12.06 36.91 18.94
C LYS A 156 13.28 37.59 19.57
N SER A 157 14.49 37.26 19.12
CA SER A 157 15.74 37.78 19.68
C SER A 157 16.40 38.87 18.82
N ASN A 158 15.65 39.47 17.89
CA ASN A 158 16.08 40.55 16.98
C ASN A 158 15.02 41.66 16.97
#